data_AF-A0A8G1QWT9-F1
#
_entry.id   AF-A0A8G1QWT9-F1
#
_cell.length_a   1.000
_cell.length_b   1.000
_cell.length_c   1.000
_cell.angle_alpha   90.00
_cell.angle_beta   90.00
_cell.angle_gamma   90.00
#
_symmetry.space_group_name_H-M   'P 1'
#
loop_
_entity.id
_entity.type
_entity.pdbx_description
1 polymer ?
#
loop_
_entity_poly.entity_id
_entity_poly.type
_entity_poly.pdbx_seq_one_letter_code
_entity_poly.pdbx_strand_id
1 'polypeptide(L)'
;MKIPSNLTWFDNDGYIGLKLAFPAGSTWQLERKIKESEDLYTQETSELYKFTSQAQATFVAYKVAGNGPSTAAIKIHMQIPCWETVTKQPSVRAKQADPGIPYRGSSEVAALSILTKARCSSAPYLINWTYRRQNGSGWVPGGYIHFIAMELLPGVNVSSIFNSMERRERDHLRSAFKKAWIECMSCGVEHDDIGLQNLLWDREQHKCYLIDFEHFDTPSSKFVTWRDRNYLAWNLAQAPNFADFDDMSTWIL
;
A
#
# COMPACT_ATOMS: atom_id res chain seq x y z
N MET A 1 17.09 -7.59 9.78
CA MET A 1 16.34 -6.74 10.72
C MET A 1 16.44 -5.31 10.19
N LYS A 2 15.36 -4.74 9.64
CA LYS A 2 15.33 -3.31 9.28
C LYS A 2 15.15 -2.55 10.59
N ILE A 3 16.18 -1.86 11.06
CA ILE A 3 16.05 -0.94 12.18
C ILE A 3 15.45 0.34 11.58
N PRO A 4 14.27 0.80 12.01
CA PRO A 4 13.70 2.05 11.51
C PRO A 4 14.67 3.19 11.81
N SER A 5 14.82 4.09 10.84
CA SER A 5 15.71 5.25 10.88
C SER A 5 15.37 6.23 12.01
N ASN A 6 14.15 6.15 12.55
CA ASN A 6 13.52 7.12 13.45
C ASN A 6 13.40 8.53 12.83
N LEU A 7 13.52 8.64 11.51
CA LEU A 7 13.28 9.87 10.77
C LEU A 7 11.80 10.00 10.41
N THR A 8 11.33 11.25 10.33
CA THR A 8 10.02 11.57 9.76
C THR A 8 10.23 12.14 8.38
N TRP A 9 9.82 11.42 7.34
CA TRP A 9 9.97 11.84 5.94
C TRP A 9 8.84 12.74 5.48
N PHE A 10 7.65 12.53 6.06
CA PHE A 10 6.43 13.25 5.73
C PHE A 10 5.93 14.03 6.95
N ASP A 11 6.66 15.05 7.40
CA ASP A 11 6.30 15.80 8.60
C ASP A 11 4.92 16.46 8.49
N ASN A 12 4.23 16.59 9.63
CA ASN A 12 2.87 17.12 9.62
C ASN A 12 2.82 18.59 9.19
N ASP A 13 3.84 19.38 9.54
CA ASP A 13 3.90 20.80 9.23
C ASP A 13 4.05 21.07 7.72
N GLY A 14 4.71 20.15 6.99
CA GLY A 14 4.90 20.22 5.54
C GLY A 14 3.78 19.58 4.72
N TYR A 15 3.10 18.57 5.26
CA TYR A 15 2.10 17.79 4.51
C TYR A 15 0.65 18.04 4.91
N ILE A 16 0.34 18.25 6.19
CA ILE A 16 -1.07 18.51 6.58
C ILE A 16 -1.47 19.91 6.12
N GLY A 17 -2.62 20.01 5.46
CA GLY A 17 -3.07 21.23 4.79
C GLY A 17 -2.53 21.42 3.37
N LEU A 18 -1.61 20.55 2.91
CA LEU A 18 -1.08 20.63 1.55
C LEU A 18 -2.16 20.34 0.51
N LYS A 19 -2.31 21.25 -0.46
CA LYS A 19 -3.23 21.09 -1.60
C LYS A 19 -2.51 20.48 -2.80
N LEU A 20 -3.00 19.33 -3.26
CA LEU A 20 -2.47 18.57 -4.37
C LEU A 20 -3.45 18.64 -5.55
N ALA A 21 -3.06 19.34 -6.60
CA ALA A 21 -3.76 19.33 -7.88
C ALA A 21 -3.29 18.14 -8.74
N PHE A 22 -4.25 17.38 -9.28
CA PHE A 22 -3.99 16.25 -10.17
C PHE A 22 -4.37 16.56 -11.62
N PRO A 23 -3.74 15.91 -12.62
CA PRO A 23 -3.91 16.22 -14.05
C PRO A 23 -5.35 16.16 -14.56
N ALA A 24 -6.18 15.26 -14.02
CA ALA A 24 -7.59 15.16 -14.42
C ALA A 24 -8.51 16.23 -13.79
N GLY A 25 -7.95 17.27 -13.16
CA GLY A 25 -8.69 18.44 -12.67
C GLY A 25 -9.21 18.34 -11.24
N SER A 26 -8.92 17.25 -10.51
CA SER A 26 -9.23 17.15 -9.08
C SER A 26 -8.15 17.80 -8.22
N THR A 27 -8.56 18.47 -7.15
CA THR A 27 -7.65 19.02 -6.14
C THR A 27 -8.05 18.50 -4.76
N TRP A 28 -7.06 18.02 -4.01
CA TRP A 28 -7.27 17.41 -2.70
C TRP A 28 -6.39 18.09 -1.66
N GLN A 29 -6.90 18.25 -0.44
CA GLN A 29 -6.10 18.72 0.69
C GLN A 29 -5.87 17.58 1.67
N LEU A 30 -4.61 17.37 2.07
CA LEU A 30 -4.24 16.35 3.06
C LEU A 30 -4.68 16.79 4.45
N GLU A 31 -5.32 15.90 5.19
CA GLU A 31 -5.94 16.19 6.49
C GLU A 31 -5.25 15.47 7.65
N ARG A 32 -5.04 14.15 7.52
CA ARG A 32 -4.30 13.38 8.52
C ARG A 32 -3.49 12.27 7.88
N LYS A 33 -2.38 11.92 8.50
CA LYS A 33 -1.60 10.75 8.15
C LYS A 33 -2.27 9.46 8.68
N ILE A 34 -2.27 8.41 7.88
CA ILE A 34 -2.73 7.06 8.23
C ILE A 34 -1.54 6.20 8.62
N LYS A 35 -0.54 6.12 7.73
CA LYS A 35 0.68 5.33 7.94
C LYS A 35 1.86 5.96 7.23
N GLU A 36 3.06 5.65 7.72
CA GLU A 36 4.34 5.98 7.11
C GLU A 36 5.27 4.76 7.22
N SER A 37 6.04 4.49 6.18
CA SER A 37 7.03 3.43 6.17
C SER A 37 8.18 3.78 5.23
N GLU A 38 9.30 3.09 5.39
CA GLU A 38 10.51 3.32 4.60
C GLU A 38 11.19 2.01 4.23
N ASP A 39 11.83 2.03 3.07
CA ASP A 39 12.87 1.11 2.64
C ASP A 39 14.15 1.92 2.50
N LEU A 40 14.95 1.92 3.56
CA LEU A 40 16.19 2.67 3.64
C LEU A 40 17.38 1.73 3.47
N TYR A 41 18.26 2.06 2.52
CA TYR A 41 19.46 1.30 2.21
C TYR A 41 20.73 2.07 2.51
N THR A 42 21.81 1.33 2.78
CA THR A 42 23.18 1.88 2.76
C THR A 42 23.58 2.19 1.32
N GLN A 43 24.52 3.12 1.15
CA GLN A 43 25.08 3.43 -0.17
C GLN A 43 25.66 2.17 -0.85
N GLU A 44 26.36 1.33 -0.11
CA GLU A 44 26.90 0.06 -0.62
C GLU A 44 25.79 -0.86 -1.16
N THR A 45 24.72 -1.06 -0.39
CA THR A 45 23.59 -1.91 -0.79
C THR A 45 22.89 -1.35 -2.03
N SER A 46 22.67 -0.03 -2.06
CA SER A 46 22.09 0.69 -3.20
C SER A 46 22.94 0.49 -4.46
N GLU A 47 24.26 0.63 -4.36
CA GLU A 47 25.17 0.49 -5.50
C GLU A 47 25.28 -0.96 -6.00
N LEU A 48 25.32 -1.93 -5.09
CA LEU A 48 25.45 -3.36 -5.39
C LEU A 48 24.19 -3.93 -6.05
N TYR A 49 23.02 -3.67 -5.47
CA TYR A 49 21.74 -4.25 -5.92
C TYR A 49 20.91 -3.32 -6.81
N LYS A 50 21.39 -2.10 -7.05
CA LYS A 50 20.65 -1.06 -7.78
C LYS A 50 19.30 -0.75 -7.14
N PHE A 51 19.24 -0.80 -5.81
CA PHE A 51 18.05 -0.43 -5.06
C PHE A 51 18.03 1.05 -4.73
N THR A 52 16.86 1.66 -4.91
CA THR A 52 16.63 3.06 -4.57
C THR A 52 15.90 3.12 -3.23
N SER A 53 16.46 3.87 -2.26
CA SER A 53 15.78 4.07 -0.98
C SER A 53 14.49 4.87 -1.18
N GLN A 54 13.41 4.43 -0.53
CA GLN A 54 12.07 5.01 -0.70
C GLN A 54 11.39 5.19 0.66
N ALA A 55 10.70 6.31 0.86
CA ALA A 55 9.70 6.45 1.91
C ALA A 55 8.30 6.53 1.29
N GLN A 56 7.30 6.06 2.02
CA GLN A 56 5.91 6.19 1.64
C GLN A 56 5.02 6.56 2.82
N ALA A 57 3.98 7.33 2.52
CA ALA A 57 2.94 7.64 3.49
C ALA A 57 1.57 7.65 2.83
N THR A 58 0.55 7.27 3.60
CA THR A 58 -0.85 7.36 3.19
C THR A 58 -1.57 8.37 4.07
N PHE A 59 -2.37 9.23 3.45
CA PHE A 59 -3.11 10.29 4.10
C PHE A 59 -4.61 10.17 3.81
N VAL A 60 -5.44 10.57 4.77
CA VAL A 60 -6.81 10.99 4.46
C VAL A 60 -6.74 12.38 3.83
N ALA A 61 -7.47 12.57 2.74
CA ALA A 61 -7.59 13.85 2.08
C ALA A 61 -9.05 14.18 1.79
N TYR A 62 -9.38 15.48 1.79
CA TYR A 62 -10.70 15.97 1.39
C TYR A 62 -10.62 16.68 0.04
N LYS A 63 -11.71 16.60 -0.72
CA LYS A 63 -11.80 17.21 -2.04
C LYS A 63 -11.99 18.71 -1.90
N VAL A 64 -11.11 19.47 -2.54
CA VAL A 64 -11.21 20.93 -2.67
C VAL A 64 -11.93 21.32 -3.96
N ALA A 65 -11.65 20.61 -5.05
CA ALA A 65 -12.24 20.88 -6.36
C ALA A 65 -12.27 19.61 -7.24
N GLY A 66 -13.16 19.62 -8.24
CA GLY A 66 -13.33 18.54 -9.22
C GLY A 66 -14.44 17.54 -8.91
N ASN A 67 -14.60 16.56 -9.81
CA ASN A 67 -15.60 15.49 -9.70
C ASN A 67 -15.11 14.34 -8.79
N GLY A 68 -16.03 13.47 -8.37
CA GLY A 68 -15.72 12.30 -7.53
C GLY A 68 -16.11 12.46 -6.05
N PRO A 69 -15.65 11.57 -5.16
CA PRO A 69 -16.05 11.54 -3.75
C PRO A 69 -15.59 12.77 -2.97
N SER A 70 -16.14 12.99 -1.76
CA SER A 70 -15.72 14.08 -0.86
C SER A 70 -14.38 13.80 -0.18
N THR A 71 -14.00 12.53 -0.05
CA THR A 71 -12.76 12.08 0.60
C THR A 71 -12.01 11.07 -0.25
N ALA A 72 -10.71 10.99 -0.04
CA ALA A 72 -9.82 10.03 -0.69
C ALA A 72 -8.70 9.59 0.27
N ALA A 73 -8.13 8.42 0.01
CA ALA A 73 -6.81 8.08 0.51
C ALA A 73 -5.77 8.58 -0.51
N ILE A 74 -4.80 9.38 -0.08
CA ILE A 74 -3.68 9.80 -0.93
C ILE A 74 -2.41 9.12 -0.43
N LYS A 75 -1.85 8.26 -1.27
CA LYS A 75 -0.57 7.61 -1.02
C LYS A 75 0.54 8.32 -1.78
N ILE A 76 1.65 8.54 -1.11
CA ILE A 76 2.80 9.26 -1.65
C ILE A 76 4.00 8.33 -1.56
N HIS A 77 4.65 8.07 -2.70
CA HIS A 77 5.96 7.41 -2.79
C HIS A 77 7.02 8.46 -3.07
N MET A 78 8.09 8.49 -2.29
CA MET A 78 9.13 9.50 -2.41
C MET A 78 10.50 8.84 -2.32
N GLN A 79 11.38 9.18 -3.27
CA GLN A 79 12.77 8.79 -3.17
C GLN A 79 13.42 9.48 -1.96
N ILE A 80 14.11 8.72 -1.12
CA ILE A 80 14.87 9.25 0.01
C ILE A 80 16.37 8.98 -0.20
N PRO A 81 17.26 9.77 0.44
CA PRO A 81 18.69 9.52 0.38
C PRO A 81 19.07 8.18 1.03
N CYS A 82 20.20 7.60 0.62
CA CYS A 82 20.84 6.50 1.34
C CYS A 82 21.20 6.93 2.77
N TRP A 83 21.24 5.97 3.70
CA TRP A 83 21.41 6.21 5.14
C TRP A 83 22.57 7.15 5.47
N GLU A 84 23.74 6.94 4.89
CA GLU A 84 24.97 7.71 5.15
C GLU A 84 24.87 9.17 4.67
N THR A 85 23.89 9.46 3.81
CA THR A 85 23.75 10.74 3.13
C THR A 85 22.53 11.55 3.56
N VAL A 86 21.70 11.02 4.45
CA VAL A 86 20.48 11.68 4.95
C VAL A 86 20.77 13.11 5.42
N THR A 87 21.82 13.28 6.22
CA THR A 87 22.20 14.57 6.83
C THR A 87 23.10 15.45 5.95
N LYS A 88 23.45 14.99 4.74
CA LYS A 88 24.32 15.73 3.82
C LYS A 88 23.53 16.82 3.10
N GLN A 89 24.28 17.79 2.57
CA GLN A 89 23.72 18.91 1.80
C GLN A 89 22.88 18.42 0.60
N PRO A 90 21.82 19.15 0.20
CA PRO A 90 20.95 18.76 -0.91
C PRO A 90 21.69 18.44 -2.21
N SER A 91 22.79 19.14 -2.51
CA SER A 91 23.63 18.90 -3.69
C SER A 91 24.33 17.54 -3.70
N VAL A 92 24.61 16.96 -2.53
CA VAL A 92 25.16 15.60 -2.40
C VAL A 92 24.05 14.58 -2.62
N ARG A 93 22.90 14.78 -1.98
CA ARG A 93 21.73 13.89 -2.11
C ARG A 93 21.19 13.87 -3.55
N ALA A 94 21.19 15.01 -4.22
CA ALA A 94 20.75 15.14 -5.61
C ALA A 94 21.50 14.22 -6.59
N LYS A 95 22.75 13.85 -6.30
CA LYS A 95 23.52 12.91 -7.13
C LYS A 95 22.94 11.50 -7.15
N GLN A 96 22.07 11.17 -6.19
CA GLN A 96 21.39 9.89 -6.09
C GLN A 96 20.05 9.87 -6.83
N ALA A 97 19.60 11.00 -7.37
CA ALA A 97 18.32 11.10 -8.07
C ALA A 97 18.20 10.02 -9.14
N ASP A 98 17.25 9.11 -8.96
CA ASP A 98 17.01 8.02 -9.88
C ASP A 98 16.21 8.55 -11.08
N PRO A 99 16.70 8.44 -12.33
CA PRO A 99 15.96 8.90 -13.49
C PRO A 99 14.72 8.02 -13.78
N GLY A 100 14.62 6.82 -13.21
CA GLY A 100 13.51 5.90 -13.39
C GLY A 100 12.17 6.38 -12.85
N ILE A 101 11.11 5.71 -13.29
CA ILE A 101 9.77 5.84 -12.72
C ILE A 101 9.72 4.92 -11.48
N PRO A 102 9.17 5.37 -10.33
CA PRO A 102 9.09 4.53 -9.13
C PRO A 102 8.30 3.26 -9.41
N TYR A 103 8.98 2.10 -9.32
CA TYR A 103 8.38 0.78 -9.57
C TYR A 103 7.14 0.58 -8.71
N ARG A 104 7.27 0.74 -7.39
CA ARG A 104 6.21 0.50 -6.41
C ARG A 104 4.94 1.31 -6.69
N GLY A 105 5.08 2.63 -6.86
CA GLY A 105 3.94 3.49 -7.18
C GLY A 105 3.34 3.24 -8.57
N SER A 106 4.16 2.86 -9.57
CA SER A 106 3.65 2.55 -10.93
C SER A 106 2.90 1.22 -10.96
N SER A 107 3.42 0.23 -10.23
CA SER A 107 2.81 -1.08 -10.04
C SER A 107 1.44 -0.94 -9.38
N GLU A 108 1.34 -0.16 -8.29
CA GLU A 108 0.05 0.07 -7.62
C GLU A 108 -0.96 0.80 -8.52
N VAL A 109 -0.53 1.82 -9.27
CA VAL A 109 -1.40 2.48 -10.27
C VAL A 109 -1.91 1.48 -11.30
N ALA A 110 -1.06 0.57 -11.78
CA ALA A 110 -1.45 -0.45 -12.75
C ALA A 110 -2.49 -1.42 -12.16
N ALA A 111 -2.24 -1.95 -10.97
CA ALA A 111 -3.18 -2.84 -10.27
C ALA A 111 -4.53 -2.16 -10.03
N LEU A 112 -4.53 -0.97 -9.44
CA LEU A 112 -5.75 -0.23 -9.15
C LEU A 112 -6.49 0.15 -10.43
N SER A 113 -5.79 0.44 -11.53
CA SER A 113 -6.41 0.68 -12.85
C SER A 113 -7.19 -0.54 -13.35
N ILE A 114 -6.60 -1.74 -13.21
CA ILE A 114 -7.25 -3.01 -13.59
C ILE A 114 -8.50 -3.23 -12.73
N LEU A 115 -8.34 -3.17 -11.40
CA LEU A 115 -9.43 -3.38 -10.44
C LEU A 115 -10.58 -2.38 -10.63
N THR A 116 -10.25 -1.11 -10.86
CA THR A 116 -11.25 -0.05 -11.08
C THR A 116 -12.01 -0.26 -12.37
N LYS A 117 -11.31 -0.59 -13.46
CA LYS A 117 -11.95 -0.89 -14.75
C LYS A 117 -12.88 -2.11 -14.64
N ALA A 118 -12.48 -3.12 -13.88
CA ALA A 118 -13.29 -4.29 -13.58
C ALA A 118 -14.41 -4.05 -12.55
N ARG A 119 -14.43 -2.87 -11.91
CA ARG A 119 -15.35 -2.51 -10.82
C ARG A 119 -15.25 -3.43 -9.60
N CYS A 120 -14.05 -3.93 -9.30
CA CYS A 120 -13.80 -4.74 -8.11
C CYS A 120 -14.25 -4.00 -6.85
N SER A 121 -15.20 -4.56 -6.11
CA SER A 121 -15.76 -3.95 -4.91
C SER A 121 -14.90 -4.19 -3.66
N SER A 122 -13.95 -5.12 -3.74
CA SER A 122 -13.09 -5.55 -2.63
C SER A 122 -11.70 -4.91 -2.62
N ALA A 123 -11.47 -3.91 -3.47
CA ALA A 123 -10.26 -3.11 -3.53
C ALA A 123 -10.62 -1.64 -3.70
N PRO A 124 -9.74 -0.69 -3.33
CA PRO A 124 -10.03 0.74 -3.50
C PRO A 124 -10.05 1.10 -4.99
N TYR A 125 -10.98 1.96 -5.40
CA TYR A 125 -10.95 2.52 -6.75
C TYR A 125 -9.84 3.57 -6.93
N LEU A 126 -9.13 3.50 -8.04
CA LEU A 126 -8.21 4.55 -8.49
C LEU A 126 -9.02 5.79 -8.88
N ILE A 127 -8.72 6.91 -8.24
CA ILE A 127 -9.32 8.21 -8.56
C ILE A 127 -8.42 8.95 -9.55
N ASN A 128 -7.13 9.09 -9.23
CA ASN A 128 -6.15 9.78 -10.05
C ASN A 128 -4.72 9.47 -9.59
N TRP A 129 -3.72 9.85 -10.38
CA TRP A 129 -2.32 9.79 -9.96
C TRP A 129 -1.49 10.87 -10.67
N THR A 130 -0.36 11.23 -10.09
CA THR A 130 0.59 12.15 -10.72
C THR A 130 2.00 11.92 -10.19
N TYR A 131 2.97 12.04 -11.07
CA TYR A 131 4.38 11.88 -10.77
C TYR A 131 5.12 13.19 -11.04
N ARG A 132 6.11 13.53 -10.19
CA ARG A 132 6.95 14.72 -10.33
C ARG A 132 8.36 14.46 -9.85
N ARG A 133 9.25 15.41 -10.16
CA ARG A 133 10.58 15.49 -9.54
C ARG A 133 10.52 16.34 -8.27
N GLN A 134 11.26 15.92 -7.26
CA GLN A 134 11.45 16.70 -6.05
C GLN A 134 12.20 17.99 -6.37
N ASN A 135 11.79 19.08 -5.72
CA ASN A 135 12.39 20.40 -5.88
C ASN A 135 13.76 20.47 -5.16
N GLY A 136 14.41 21.64 -5.23
CA GLY A 136 15.74 21.88 -4.63
C GLY A 136 15.81 21.66 -3.10
N SER A 137 14.68 21.74 -2.40
CA SER A 137 14.58 21.52 -0.95
C SER A 137 14.12 20.11 -0.58
N GLY A 138 13.85 19.24 -1.55
CA GLY A 138 13.43 17.86 -1.29
C GLY A 138 14.50 17.02 -0.61
N TRP A 139 14.09 15.83 -0.16
CA TRP A 139 14.99 14.85 0.43
C TRP A 139 16.06 14.41 -0.57
N VAL A 140 15.66 14.17 -1.82
CA VAL A 140 16.57 13.95 -2.95
C VAL A 140 16.16 14.92 -4.07
N PRO A 141 16.78 16.10 -4.18
CA PRO A 141 16.47 17.02 -5.27
C PRO A 141 16.65 16.35 -6.63
N GLY A 142 15.65 16.45 -7.51
CA GLY A 142 15.61 15.73 -8.79
C GLY A 142 15.20 14.25 -8.70
N GLY A 143 15.10 13.68 -7.49
CA GLY A 143 14.54 12.36 -7.24
C GLY A 143 13.04 12.33 -7.49
N TYR A 144 12.43 11.15 -7.53
CA TYR A 144 11.00 11.02 -7.79
C TYR A 144 10.13 11.36 -6.56
N ILE A 145 8.90 11.79 -6.84
CA ILE A 145 7.78 11.77 -5.92
C ILE A 145 6.48 11.45 -6.69
N HIS A 146 5.72 10.46 -6.26
CA HIS A 146 4.53 9.94 -6.94
C HIS A 146 3.35 9.94 -5.98
N PHE A 147 2.25 10.56 -6.40
CA PHE A 147 1.01 10.68 -5.64
C PHE A 147 -0.07 9.84 -6.30
N ILE A 148 -0.77 9.03 -5.51
CA ILE A 148 -1.87 8.19 -5.94
C ILE A 148 -3.08 8.56 -5.08
N ALA A 149 -4.13 9.09 -5.72
CA ALA A 149 -5.42 9.31 -5.09
C ALA A 149 -6.33 8.11 -5.37
N MET A 150 -6.81 7.47 -4.32
CA MET A 150 -7.67 6.31 -4.38
C MET A 150 -8.83 6.44 -3.39
N GLU A 151 -9.84 5.59 -3.55
CA GLU A 151 -10.97 5.52 -2.64
C GLU A 151 -10.52 5.33 -1.19
N LEU A 152 -11.11 6.10 -0.28
CA LEU A 152 -10.95 5.89 1.14
C LEU A 152 -11.95 4.82 1.60
N LEU A 153 -11.46 3.61 1.81
CA LEU A 153 -12.28 2.49 2.26
C LEU A 153 -12.56 2.55 3.78
N PRO A 154 -13.73 2.07 4.22
CA PRO A 154 -14.04 1.93 5.65
C PRO A 154 -13.28 0.75 6.28
N GLY A 155 -13.45 0.61 7.60
CA GLY A 155 -12.91 -0.50 8.37
C GLY A 155 -11.57 -0.21 9.04
N VAL A 156 -11.07 -1.23 9.75
CA VAL A 156 -9.84 -1.17 10.55
C VAL A 156 -8.81 -2.14 9.98
N ASN A 157 -7.54 -1.75 10.00
CA ASN A 157 -6.45 -2.62 9.54
C ASN A 157 -6.36 -3.88 10.40
N VAL A 158 -6.46 -5.05 9.77
CA VAL A 158 -6.58 -6.33 10.48
C VAL A 158 -5.36 -6.60 11.36
N SER A 159 -4.15 -6.23 10.93
CA SER A 159 -2.93 -6.46 11.72
C SER A 159 -2.97 -5.80 13.11
N SER A 160 -3.73 -4.72 13.26
CA SER A 160 -3.86 -3.99 14.53
C SER A 160 -4.87 -4.59 15.52
N ILE A 161 -5.78 -5.45 15.06
CA ILE A 161 -6.89 -5.97 15.87
C ILE A 161 -7.00 -7.50 15.89
N PHE A 162 -6.34 -8.22 14.98
CA PHE A 162 -6.58 -9.65 14.77
C PHE A 162 -6.44 -10.51 16.04
N ASN A 163 -5.41 -10.23 16.84
CA ASN A 163 -5.14 -10.99 18.07
C ASN A 163 -6.15 -10.72 19.19
N SER A 164 -6.84 -9.57 19.18
CA SER A 164 -7.87 -9.22 20.16
C SER A 164 -9.29 -9.53 19.69
N MET A 165 -9.47 -9.90 18.41
CA MET A 165 -10.77 -10.31 17.88
C MET A 165 -11.24 -11.63 18.49
N GLU A 166 -12.53 -11.71 18.81
CA GLU A 166 -13.17 -12.96 19.17
C GLU A 166 -13.12 -13.96 18.03
N ARG A 167 -13.15 -15.26 18.36
CA ARG A 167 -13.08 -16.33 17.36
C ARG A 167 -14.16 -16.20 16.28
N ARG A 168 -15.41 -15.96 16.69
CA ARG A 168 -16.54 -15.80 15.77
C ARG A 168 -16.31 -14.65 14.79
N GLU A 169 -15.71 -13.56 15.25
CA GLU A 169 -15.40 -12.42 14.41
C GLU A 169 -14.28 -12.75 13.40
N ARG A 170 -13.24 -13.48 13.83
CA ARG A 170 -12.19 -13.97 12.92
C ARG A 170 -12.76 -14.90 11.84
N ASP A 171 -13.75 -15.72 12.16
CA ASP A 171 -14.43 -16.58 11.17
C ASP A 171 -15.25 -15.76 10.15
N HIS A 172 -15.92 -14.70 10.58
CA HIS A 172 -16.57 -13.76 9.66
C HIS A 172 -15.55 -13.05 8.77
N LEU A 173 -14.45 -12.57 9.34
CA LEU A 173 -13.34 -11.96 8.58
C LEU A 173 -12.77 -12.93 7.53
N ARG A 174 -12.50 -14.19 7.89
CA ARG A 174 -12.05 -15.22 6.93
C ARG A 174 -13.02 -15.40 5.78
N SER A 175 -14.31 -15.54 6.09
CA SER A 175 -15.34 -15.70 5.07
C SER A 175 -15.38 -14.50 4.11
N ALA A 176 -15.30 -13.28 4.65
CA ALA A 176 -15.26 -12.06 3.84
C ALA A 176 -13.97 -11.92 3.04
N PHE A 177 -12.82 -12.26 3.63
CA PHE A 177 -11.52 -12.26 2.97
C PHE A 177 -11.51 -13.22 1.77
N LYS A 178 -12.02 -14.45 1.93
CA LYS A 178 -12.13 -15.41 0.83
C LYS A 178 -12.91 -14.84 -0.35
N LYS A 179 -14.05 -14.18 -0.09
CA LYS A 179 -14.85 -13.51 -1.13
C LYS A 179 -14.06 -12.39 -1.81
N ALA A 180 -13.40 -11.55 -1.02
CA ALA A 180 -12.61 -10.42 -1.51
C ALA A 180 -11.43 -10.85 -2.38
N TRP A 181 -10.71 -11.90 -1.96
CA TRP A 181 -9.62 -12.48 -2.70
C TRP A 181 -10.10 -13.07 -4.04
N ILE A 182 -11.19 -13.84 -4.03
CA ILE A 182 -11.78 -14.41 -5.26
C ILE A 182 -12.20 -13.29 -6.22
N GLU A 183 -12.80 -12.21 -5.70
CA GLU A 183 -13.19 -11.07 -6.53
C GLU A 183 -11.97 -10.40 -7.18
N CYS A 184 -10.91 -10.11 -6.42
CA CYS A 184 -9.67 -9.52 -6.97
C CYS A 184 -9.05 -10.39 -8.06
N MET A 185 -8.96 -11.71 -7.82
CA MET A 185 -8.49 -12.67 -8.82
C MET A 185 -9.36 -12.66 -10.08
N SER A 186 -10.69 -12.65 -9.93
CA SER A 186 -11.62 -12.58 -11.06
C SER A 186 -11.53 -11.27 -11.84
N CYS A 187 -11.12 -10.18 -11.17
CA CYS A 187 -10.86 -8.88 -11.76
C CYS A 187 -9.48 -8.79 -12.43
N GLY A 188 -8.66 -9.84 -12.37
CA GLY A 188 -7.38 -9.92 -13.06
C GLY A 188 -6.18 -9.42 -12.24
N VAL A 189 -6.28 -9.41 -10.91
CA VAL A 189 -5.17 -9.03 -10.02
C VAL A 189 -4.97 -10.07 -8.92
N GLU A 190 -3.78 -10.64 -8.87
CA GLU A 190 -3.29 -11.47 -7.77
C GLU A 190 -2.40 -10.62 -6.86
N HIS A 191 -2.67 -10.63 -5.55
CA HIS A 191 -1.93 -9.83 -4.59
C HIS A 191 -0.69 -10.60 -4.09
N ASP A 192 0.50 -10.06 -4.31
CA ASP A 192 1.77 -10.74 -4.01
C ASP A 192 2.37 -10.34 -2.65
N ASP A 193 2.05 -9.14 -2.15
CA ASP A 193 2.42 -8.74 -0.78
C ASP A 193 1.40 -9.24 0.26
N ILE A 194 1.50 -10.51 0.61
CA ILE A 194 0.51 -11.19 1.45
C ILE A 194 0.69 -10.84 2.94
N GLY A 195 -0.40 -10.50 3.64
CA GLY A 195 -0.40 -10.37 5.10
C GLY A 195 -1.56 -9.56 5.68
N LEU A 196 -1.74 -9.64 7.00
CA LEU A 196 -2.82 -8.94 7.72
C LEU A 196 -2.76 -7.41 7.57
N GLN A 197 -1.57 -6.85 7.34
CA GLN A 197 -1.37 -5.42 7.15
C GLN A 197 -2.00 -4.88 5.86
N ASN A 198 -2.33 -5.77 4.92
CA ASN A 198 -2.92 -5.44 3.63
C ASN A 198 -4.43 -5.77 3.57
N LEU A 199 -5.04 -5.97 4.75
CA LEU A 199 -6.48 -6.21 4.90
C LEU A 199 -7.14 -5.12 5.75
N LEU A 200 -8.28 -4.62 5.28
CA LEU A 200 -9.21 -3.80 6.07
C LEU A 200 -10.47 -4.61 6.39
N TRP A 201 -10.86 -4.61 7.66
CA TRP A 201 -12.09 -5.25 8.12
C TRP A 201 -13.15 -4.21 8.47
N ASP A 202 -14.22 -4.18 7.67
CA ASP A 202 -15.43 -3.41 7.95
C ASP A 202 -16.44 -4.32 8.66
N ARG A 203 -16.53 -4.13 9.98
CA ARG A 203 -17.43 -4.87 10.88
C ARG A 203 -18.89 -4.63 10.54
N GLU A 204 -19.25 -3.41 10.16
CA GLU A 204 -20.64 -3.01 9.93
C GLU A 204 -21.18 -3.66 8.67
N GLN A 205 -20.36 -3.69 7.61
CA GLN A 205 -20.73 -4.30 6.33
C GLN A 205 -20.39 -5.79 6.23
N HIS A 206 -19.74 -6.35 7.26
CA HIS A 206 -19.15 -7.69 7.22
C HIS A 206 -18.28 -7.92 5.96
N LYS A 207 -17.47 -6.91 5.62
CA LYS A 207 -16.70 -6.87 4.38
C LYS A 207 -15.21 -6.75 4.66
N CYS A 208 -14.43 -7.49 3.89
CA CYS A 208 -12.98 -7.40 3.88
C CYS A 208 -12.54 -6.74 2.57
N TYR A 209 -11.56 -5.84 2.67
CA TYR A 209 -10.95 -5.21 1.52
C TYR A 209 -9.45 -5.53 1.49
N LEU A 210 -8.94 -5.79 0.29
CA LEU A 210 -7.50 -5.88 0.04
C LEU A 210 -7.01 -4.47 -0.35
N ILE A 211 -5.86 -4.08 0.19
CA ILE A 211 -5.21 -2.78 -0.05
C ILE A 211 -3.71 -2.98 -0.27
N ASP A 212 -3.01 -1.95 -0.73
CA ASP A 212 -1.54 -1.96 -0.88
C ASP A 212 -1.02 -2.86 -2.02
N PHE A 213 -1.59 -2.68 -3.22
CA PHE A 213 -1.28 -3.48 -4.43
C PHE A 213 0.04 -3.08 -5.12
N GLU A 214 1.05 -2.66 -4.35
CA GLU A 214 2.36 -2.30 -4.89
C GLU A 214 3.11 -3.50 -5.49
N HIS A 215 2.78 -4.70 -4.99
CA HIS A 215 3.25 -5.96 -5.52
C HIS A 215 2.03 -6.80 -5.91
N PHE A 216 1.86 -6.98 -7.22
CA PHE A 216 0.78 -7.76 -7.79
C PHE A 216 1.28 -8.53 -9.01
N ASP A 217 0.56 -9.60 -9.35
CA ASP A 217 0.73 -10.33 -10.59
C ASP A 217 -0.60 -10.45 -11.34
N THR A 218 -0.54 -10.87 -12.59
CA THR A 218 -1.72 -11.29 -13.35
C THR A 218 -2.07 -12.73 -13.00
N PRO A 219 -3.32 -13.02 -12.63
CA PRO A 219 -3.75 -14.38 -12.30
C PRO A 219 -3.47 -15.34 -13.46
N SER A 220 -2.64 -16.36 -13.22
CA SER A 220 -2.51 -17.44 -14.18
C SER A 220 -3.70 -18.41 -14.03
N SER A 221 -4.15 -19.01 -15.14
CA SER A 221 -5.35 -19.88 -15.16
C SER A 221 -5.28 -21.08 -14.21
N LYS A 222 -4.09 -21.45 -13.72
CA LYS A 222 -3.86 -22.56 -12.79
C LYS A 222 -4.08 -22.19 -11.31
N PHE A 223 -4.16 -20.90 -10.97
CA PHE A 223 -4.24 -20.42 -9.58
C PHE A 223 -5.52 -19.65 -9.23
N VAL A 224 -6.48 -19.55 -10.16
CA VAL A 224 -7.78 -18.88 -9.91
C VAL A 224 -8.63 -19.60 -8.84
N THR A 225 -8.38 -20.88 -8.60
CA THR A 225 -9.14 -21.66 -7.60
C THR A 225 -8.67 -21.37 -6.18
N TRP A 226 -9.60 -20.91 -5.34
CA TRP A 226 -9.37 -20.75 -3.91
C TRP A 226 -8.89 -22.04 -3.25
N ARG A 227 -7.86 -21.93 -2.40
CA ARG A 227 -7.41 -22.96 -1.47
C ARG A 227 -7.38 -22.40 -0.06
N ASP A 228 -7.78 -23.19 0.93
CA ASP A 228 -7.83 -22.72 2.31
C ASP A 228 -6.43 -22.38 2.87
N ARG A 229 -5.35 -22.93 2.30
CA ARG A 229 -3.97 -22.52 2.62
C ARG A 229 -3.71 -21.02 2.45
N ASN A 230 -4.56 -20.31 1.68
CA ASN A 230 -4.50 -18.85 1.61
C ASN A 230 -4.75 -18.21 2.98
N TYR A 231 -5.54 -18.81 3.87
CA TYR A 231 -5.65 -18.32 5.24
C TYR A 231 -4.32 -18.40 5.99
N LEU A 232 -3.52 -19.44 5.76
CA LEU A 232 -2.18 -19.56 6.35
C LEU A 232 -1.25 -18.50 5.77
N ALA A 233 -1.22 -18.35 4.44
CA ALA A 233 -0.37 -17.38 3.76
C ALA A 233 -0.64 -15.95 4.27
N TRP A 234 -1.92 -15.58 4.41
CA TRP A 234 -2.35 -14.27 4.90
C TRP A 234 -2.28 -14.10 6.41
N ASN A 235 -1.72 -15.07 7.15
CA ASN A 235 -1.66 -15.09 8.62
C ASN A 235 -3.05 -15.00 9.30
N LEU A 236 -4.10 -15.41 8.59
CA LEU A 236 -5.46 -15.53 9.10
C LEU A 236 -5.70 -16.88 9.78
N ALA A 237 -4.73 -17.79 9.78
CA ALA A 237 -4.77 -19.07 10.48
C ALA A 237 -3.34 -19.52 10.78
N GLN A 238 -3.19 -20.48 11.70
CA GLN A 238 -1.91 -21.16 11.94
C GLN A 238 -2.13 -22.66 11.87
N ALA A 239 -1.26 -23.36 11.14
CA ALA A 239 -1.28 -24.80 11.06
C ALA A 239 -0.21 -25.40 11.99
N PRO A 240 -0.50 -26.49 12.72
CA PRO A 240 0.53 -27.21 13.46
C PRO A 240 1.57 -27.83 12.51
N ASN A 241 2.73 -28.18 13.05
CA ASN A 241 3.76 -28.89 12.28
C ASN A 241 3.18 -30.20 11.71
N PHE A 242 3.43 -30.46 10.42
CA PHE A 242 2.92 -31.64 9.69
C PHE A 242 1.39 -31.70 9.48
N ALA A 243 0.69 -30.57 9.62
CA ALA A 243 -0.73 -30.51 9.27
C ALA A 243 -0.97 -30.82 7.78
N ASP A 244 -2.14 -31.37 7.49
CA ASP A 244 -2.68 -31.33 6.14
C ASP A 244 -3.09 -29.88 5.82
N PHE A 245 -2.49 -29.30 4.77
CA PHE A 245 -2.74 -27.93 4.34
C PHE A 245 -4.01 -27.76 3.50
N ASP A 246 -4.72 -28.86 3.23
CA ASP A 246 -6.03 -28.85 2.59
C ASP A 246 -7.15 -29.23 3.58
N ASP A 247 -6.83 -29.53 4.85
CA ASP A 247 -7.81 -29.76 5.93
C ASP A 247 -7.62 -28.77 7.11
N MET A 248 -8.57 -27.84 7.24
CA MET A 248 -8.59 -26.84 8.30
C MET A 248 -8.95 -27.38 9.69
N SER A 249 -9.37 -28.65 9.83
CA SER A 249 -9.88 -29.21 11.09
C SER A 249 -8.86 -29.16 12.23
N THR A 250 -7.56 -29.19 11.89
CA THR A 250 -6.44 -29.17 12.84
C THR A 250 -5.82 -27.78 13.03
N TRP A 251 -6.30 -26.77 12.30
CA TRP A 251 -5.70 -25.44 12.33
C TRP A 251 -6.17 -24.63 13.54
N ILE A 252 -5.28 -23.76 14.00
CA ILE A 252 -5.61 -22.70 14.93
C ILE A 252 -6.20 -21.54 14.12
N LEU A 253 -7.47 -21.30 14.39
CA LEU A 253 -8.34 -20.31 13.75
C LEU A 253 -8.80 -19.30 14.84
#